data_AF-A0A2V9B460-F1
#
_entry.id   AF-A0A2V9B460-F1
#
_cell.length_a   1.000
_cell.length_b   1.000
_cell.length_c   1.000
_cell.angle_alpha   90.00
_cell.angle_beta   90.00
_cell.angle_gamma   90.00
#
_symmetry.space_group_name_H-M   'P 1'
#
loop_
_entity.id
_entity.type
_entity.pdbx_description
1 polymer ?
#
loop_
_entity_poly.entity_id
_entity_poly.type
_entity_poly.pdbx_seq_one_letter_code
_entity_poly.pdbx_strand_id
1 'polypeptide(L)'
;MLLAQPDKGPTRLPWVLLQTVTAVALILCAASCPPATAQAPEILPLSEVRPGMKGYAYTIFAGDQAEKFDLEVIGVMPNFLGPKQSVILIQLLGPKVERTGVVAGMSGSPVYLEGKLAGALSLRLGIFTKDAIAGVTPIEDVLQGKQLGAGQQPAATSFPLSAETVSHGYVPAGSSLEPIDTPLVFSGFPPLAVQRFTSQLSGYGLVAAPGGTAPPRVDDAHLKPGDMVGMVLVQGDASISAACTVTAIEADRVYLCGHPFLNLGSVSLPMARSHVLMTLSSSLASTKIVNVGGPIGTISSDHLTAVTGKLGAPPPLIPLDLTFAANGAEKKLHFEVVSHPKLTPLLMAMSTFSGLTLNSLYGEGTTLHVQGEIRLKGHSLVRLENSYAPGDTLNPDSFPVAIGVQSAHRELARPQVVHDRECLARKGRSATR
;
A
#
# COMPACT_ATOMS: atom_id res chain seq x y z
N MET A 1 -9.29 -88.17 -33.09
CA MET A 1 -10.15 -87.07 -33.60
C MET A 1 -10.73 -86.37 -32.39
N LEU A 2 -10.33 -85.10 -32.22
CA LEU A 2 -10.70 -84.11 -31.19
C LEU A 2 -10.65 -84.48 -29.69
N LEU A 3 -9.66 -83.86 -29.03
CA LEU A 3 -9.57 -83.59 -27.60
C LEU A 3 -10.60 -82.52 -27.19
N ALA A 4 -11.34 -82.76 -26.10
CA ALA A 4 -11.97 -81.70 -25.32
C ALA A 4 -11.89 -82.11 -23.83
N GLN A 5 -11.01 -81.44 -23.09
CA GLN A 5 -10.88 -81.58 -21.64
C GLN A 5 -11.70 -80.49 -20.91
N PRO A 6 -12.14 -80.76 -19.67
CA PRO A 6 -13.14 -79.96 -18.97
C PRO A 6 -12.57 -78.72 -18.27
N ASP A 7 -13.40 -77.67 -18.22
CA ASP A 7 -13.20 -76.42 -17.50
C ASP A 7 -12.96 -76.64 -16.00
N LYS A 8 -11.82 -76.16 -15.51
CA LYS A 8 -11.54 -75.93 -14.08
C LYS A 8 -11.40 -74.42 -13.87
N GLY A 9 -12.42 -73.80 -13.28
CA GLY A 9 -12.39 -72.40 -12.90
C GLY A 9 -11.35 -72.11 -11.80
N PRO A 10 -10.63 -70.97 -11.85
CA PRO A 10 -9.72 -70.60 -10.79
C PRO A 10 -10.42 -69.85 -9.65
N THR A 11 -10.04 -70.28 -8.46
CA THR A 11 -10.23 -69.75 -7.10
C THR A 11 -10.18 -68.22 -6.97
N ARG A 12 -11.19 -67.65 -6.29
CA ARG A 12 -11.26 -66.23 -5.90
C ARG A 12 -10.34 -65.96 -4.70
N LEU A 13 -9.28 -65.19 -4.92
CA LEU A 13 -8.48 -64.55 -3.87
C LEU A 13 -9.20 -63.24 -3.44
N PRO A 14 -9.34 -62.93 -2.13
CA PRO A 14 -10.11 -61.78 -1.68
C PRO A 14 -9.36 -60.46 -1.94
N TRP A 15 -9.99 -59.60 -2.74
CA TRP A 15 -9.52 -58.28 -3.19
C TRP A 15 -9.23 -57.26 -2.07
N VAL A 16 -9.56 -57.59 -0.82
CA VAL A 16 -9.50 -56.70 0.35
C VAL A 16 -8.07 -56.55 0.91
N LEU A 17 -7.19 -57.52 0.67
CA LEU A 17 -5.80 -57.47 1.16
C LEU A 17 -4.87 -56.60 0.30
N LEU A 18 -5.24 -56.28 -0.95
CA LEU A 18 -4.42 -55.44 -1.83
C LEU A 18 -4.67 -53.93 -1.63
N GLN A 19 -5.85 -53.56 -1.10
CA GLN A 19 -6.23 -52.16 -0.84
C GLN A 19 -5.66 -51.61 0.47
N THR A 20 -5.34 -52.47 1.44
CA THR A 20 -4.81 -52.05 2.74
C THR A 20 -3.30 -51.76 2.69
N VAL A 21 -2.54 -52.47 1.86
CA VAL A 21 -1.09 -52.24 1.69
C VAL A 21 -0.79 -50.96 0.91
N THR A 22 -1.65 -50.56 -0.04
CA THR A 22 -1.52 -49.29 -0.78
C THR A 22 -1.91 -48.06 0.05
N ALA A 23 -2.87 -48.19 0.97
CA ALA A 23 -3.26 -47.09 1.86
C ALA A 23 -2.18 -46.73 2.89
N VAL A 24 -1.43 -47.72 3.41
CA VAL A 24 -0.37 -47.45 4.40
C VAL A 24 0.90 -46.86 3.74
N ALA A 25 1.20 -47.25 2.50
CA ALA A 25 2.33 -46.67 1.74
C ALA A 25 2.10 -45.20 1.34
N LEU A 26 0.85 -44.79 1.06
CA LEU A 26 0.52 -43.38 0.79
C LEU A 26 0.52 -42.50 2.05
N ILE A 27 0.23 -43.07 3.22
CA ILE A 27 0.22 -42.32 4.49
C ILE A 27 1.64 -42.09 5.03
N LEU A 28 2.59 -43.01 4.79
CA LEU A 28 3.99 -42.81 5.21
C LEU A 28 4.80 -41.87 4.29
N CYS A 29 4.41 -41.65 3.04
CA CYS A 29 5.09 -40.66 2.17
C CYS A 29 4.64 -39.20 2.41
N ALA A 30 3.50 -38.99 3.09
CA ALA A 30 3.01 -37.64 3.41
C ALA A 30 3.69 -37.00 4.63
N ALA A 31 4.50 -37.75 5.39
CA ALA A 31 5.11 -37.28 6.65
C ALA A 31 6.56 -36.76 6.50
N SER A 32 7.12 -36.74 5.29
CA SER A 32 8.55 -36.51 5.06
C SER A 32 8.88 -35.32 4.17
N CYS A 33 7.99 -34.32 4.08
CA CYS A 33 8.33 -33.04 3.49
C CYS A 33 8.61 -32.06 4.64
N PRO A 34 9.89 -31.79 5.01
CA PRO A 34 10.16 -30.71 5.94
C PRO A 34 9.59 -29.42 5.34
N PRO A 35 8.87 -28.59 6.11
CA PRO A 35 8.49 -27.27 5.62
C PRO A 35 9.78 -26.57 5.19
N ALA A 36 9.82 -26.06 3.97
CA ALA A 36 10.88 -25.16 3.55
C ALA A 36 10.75 -23.91 4.44
N THR A 37 11.44 -23.91 5.58
CA THR A 37 11.70 -22.69 6.34
C THR A 37 12.48 -21.79 5.42
N ALA A 38 11.81 -20.79 4.84
CA ALA A 38 12.48 -19.70 4.15
C ALA A 38 13.50 -19.12 5.14
N GLN A 39 14.77 -19.42 4.92
CA GLN A 39 15.85 -18.84 5.71
C GLN A 39 15.78 -17.33 5.49
N ALA A 40 15.75 -16.58 6.59
CA ALA A 40 15.88 -15.13 6.54
C ALA A 40 17.12 -14.79 5.71
N PRO A 41 17.02 -13.83 4.78
CA PRO A 41 18.14 -13.51 3.90
C PRO A 41 19.34 -13.09 4.73
N GLU A 42 20.53 -13.53 4.33
CA GLU A 42 21.76 -13.07 4.97
C GLU A 42 21.87 -11.54 4.81
N ILE A 43 22.08 -10.84 5.92
CA ILE A 43 22.12 -9.38 5.98
C ILE A 43 23.55 -8.88 5.83
N LEU A 44 23.75 -7.80 5.09
CA LEU A 44 24.97 -7.00 5.14
C LEU A 44 24.78 -5.84 6.13
N PRO A 45 25.53 -5.80 7.26
CA PRO A 45 25.47 -4.68 8.19
C PRO A 45 25.87 -3.37 7.53
N LEU A 46 25.25 -2.25 7.92
CA LEU A 46 25.56 -0.94 7.35
C LEU A 46 27.04 -0.56 7.51
N SER A 47 27.68 -0.99 8.60
CA SER A 47 29.10 -0.72 8.88
C SER A 47 30.06 -1.33 7.85
N GLU A 48 29.61 -2.31 7.08
CA GLU A 48 30.43 -2.96 6.04
C GLU A 48 30.26 -2.31 4.67
N VAL A 49 29.26 -1.44 4.49
CA VAL A 49 28.98 -0.75 3.22
C VAL A 49 30.01 0.33 2.94
N ARG A 50 30.62 0.28 1.75
CA ARG A 50 31.68 1.20 1.31
C ARG A 50 31.38 1.78 -0.09
N PRO A 51 31.80 3.03 -0.37
CA PRO A 51 31.82 3.56 -1.74
C PRO A 51 32.52 2.63 -2.73
N GLY A 52 31.98 2.53 -3.94
CA GLY A 52 32.47 1.69 -5.03
C GLY A 52 32.04 0.22 -4.96
N MET A 53 31.34 -0.21 -3.90
CA MET A 53 30.78 -1.57 -3.85
C MET A 53 29.74 -1.75 -4.95
N LYS A 54 29.83 -2.87 -5.67
CA LYS A 54 28.86 -3.26 -6.69
C LYS A 54 27.80 -4.17 -6.08
N GLY A 55 26.59 -4.06 -6.61
CA GLY A 55 25.48 -4.88 -6.19
C GLY A 55 24.38 -4.93 -7.21
N TYR A 56 23.20 -5.33 -6.74
CA TYR A 56 22.01 -5.42 -7.57
C TYR A 56 20.74 -5.25 -6.75
N ALA A 57 19.64 -4.96 -7.42
CA ALA A 57 18.32 -4.93 -6.82
C ALA A 57 17.29 -5.63 -7.71
N TYR A 58 16.16 -6.00 -7.11
CA TYR A 58 15.04 -6.63 -7.82
C TYR A 58 13.82 -5.73 -7.84
N THR A 59 13.23 -5.54 -9.03
CA THR A 59 11.93 -4.88 -9.16
C THR A 59 11.18 -5.41 -10.37
N ILE A 60 9.85 -5.33 -10.35
CA ILE A 60 9.04 -5.67 -11.52
C ILE A 60 8.90 -4.44 -12.43
N PHE A 61 9.40 -4.50 -13.67
CA PHE A 61 9.15 -3.45 -14.68
C PHE A 61 7.88 -3.70 -15.52
N ALA A 62 7.52 -4.96 -15.74
CA ALA A 62 6.32 -5.37 -16.45
C ALA A 62 5.95 -6.82 -16.07
N GLY A 63 4.65 -7.13 -16.07
CA GLY A 63 4.13 -8.42 -15.65
C GLY A 63 4.24 -8.66 -14.15
N ASP A 64 4.59 -9.88 -13.77
CA ASP A 64 4.63 -10.33 -12.37
C ASP A 64 6.00 -10.87 -11.94
N GLN A 65 7.01 -10.75 -12.80
CA GLN A 65 8.36 -11.28 -12.53
C GLN A 65 9.31 -10.15 -12.15
N ALA A 66 9.93 -10.28 -10.98
CA ALA A 66 10.95 -9.35 -10.54
C ALA A 66 12.22 -9.54 -11.39
N GLU A 67 12.74 -8.44 -11.90
CA GLU A 67 13.95 -8.41 -12.73
C GLU A 67 15.11 -7.82 -11.95
N LYS A 68 16.30 -8.39 -12.16
CA LYS A 68 17.55 -7.89 -11.60
C LYS A 68 18.03 -6.68 -12.40
N PHE A 69 18.49 -5.64 -11.71
CA PHE A 69 19.31 -4.57 -12.29
C PHE A 69 20.50 -4.29 -11.38
N ASP A 70 21.60 -3.86 -11.97
CA ASP A 70 22.85 -3.64 -11.25
C ASP A 70 22.90 -2.23 -10.66
N LEU A 71 23.79 -2.04 -9.69
CA LEU A 71 24.00 -0.77 -9.01
C LEU A 71 25.42 -0.67 -8.46
N GLU A 72 25.83 0.57 -8.17
CA GLU A 72 27.09 0.88 -7.49
C GLU A 72 26.86 1.84 -6.32
N VAL A 73 27.52 1.59 -5.19
CA VAL A 73 27.45 2.46 -4.01
C VAL A 73 28.27 3.72 -4.23
N ILE A 74 27.62 4.87 -4.15
CA ILE A 74 28.29 6.18 -4.17
C ILE A 74 28.83 6.48 -2.77
N GLY A 75 28.04 6.22 -1.73
CA GLY A 75 28.48 6.42 -0.35
C GLY A 75 27.37 6.23 0.68
N VAL A 76 27.70 6.49 1.95
CA VAL A 76 26.76 6.41 3.08
C VAL A 76 26.61 7.79 3.69
N MET A 77 25.37 8.24 3.86
CA MET A 77 25.01 9.50 4.50
C MET A 77 24.49 9.23 5.91
N PRO A 78 25.32 9.39 6.95
CA PRO A 78 24.89 9.15 8.31
C PRO A 78 23.90 10.22 8.79
N ASN A 79 22.92 9.80 9.58
CA ASN A 79 21.89 10.67 10.18
C ASN A 79 21.01 11.44 9.17
N PHE A 80 20.94 10.98 7.92
CA PHE A 80 20.25 11.69 6.86
C PHE A 80 18.73 11.77 7.06
N LEU A 81 18.09 10.66 7.43
CA LEU A 81 16.64 10.63 7.71
C LEU A 81 16.32 11.08 9.15
N GLY A 82 17.34 11.25 9.99
CA GLY A 82 17.23 11.60 11.40
C GLY A 82 18.35 10.97 12.24
N PRO A 83 18.42 11.25 13.55
CA PRO A 83 19.47 10.73 14.42
C PRO A 83 19.57 9.20 14.36
N LYS A 84 20.77 8.70 14.01
CA LYS A 84 21.08 7.28 13.82
C LYS A 84 20.23 6.61 12.73
N GLN A 85 19.80 7.36 11.71
CA GLN A 85 19.07 6.84 10.55
C GLN A 85 19.81 7.27 9.28
N SER A 86 20.60 6.35 8.73
CA SER A 86 21.48 6.61 7.59
C SER A 86 20.78 6.29 6.26
N VAL A 87 21.34 6.79 5.17
CA VAL A 87 20.94 6.38 3.80
C VAL A 87 22.18 5.95 3.04
N ILE A 88 22.09 4.84 2.30
CA ILE A 88 23.11 4.45 1.35
C ILE A 88 22.74 5.07 0.00
N LEU A 89 23.61 5.90 -0.56
CA LEU A 89 23.42 6.51 -1.86
C LEU A 89 24.00 5.59 -2.94
N ILE A 90 23.20 5.27 -3.96
CA ILE A 90 23.59 4.35 -5.04
C ILE A 90 23.29 4.96 -6.41
N GLN A 91 24.08 4.56 -7.40
CA GLN A 91 23.80 4.75 -8.82
C GLN A 91 23.17 3.47 -9.36
N LEU A 92 21.99 3.57 -9.98
CA LEU A 92 21.38 2.44 -10.69
C LEU A 92 22.00 2.32 -12.08
N LEU A 93 22.26 1.08 -12.51
CA LEU A 93 22.96 0.76 -13.75
C LEU A 93 22.11 -0.16 -14.64
N GLY A 94 22.14 0.11 -15.94
CA GLY A 94 21.50 -0.73 -16.95
C GLY A 94 20.42 0.00 -17.76
N PRO A 95 20.11 -0.51 -18.97
CA PRO A 95 19.39 0.25 -19.99
C PRO A 95 17.95 0.63 -19.59
N LYS A 96 17.29 -0.17 -18.74
CA LYS A 96 15.94 0.13 -18.27
C LYS A 96 15.94 1.29 -17.29
N VAL A 97 16.79 1.24 -16.25
CA VAL A 97 16.86 2.27 -15.21
C VAL A 97 17.52 3.56 -15.70
N GLU A 98 18.46 3.48 -16.64
CA GLU A 98 19.02 4.65 -17.33
C GLU A 98 17.97 5.40 -18.16
N ARG A 99 16.99 4.66 -18.71
CA ARG A 99 15.87 5.25 -19.45
C ARG A 99 14.77 5.77 -18.52
N THR A 100 14.44 5.03 -17.48
CA THR A 100 13.26 5.32 -16.63
C THR A 100 13.57 6.20 -15.44
N GLY A 101 14.83 6.26 -15.02
CA GLY A 101 15.22 6.74 -13.69
C GLY A 101 14.67 5.85 -12.59
N VAL A 102 14.57 6.42 -11.38
CA VAL A 102 13.88 5.81 -10.24
C VAL A 102 12.38 6.02 -10.39
N VAL A 103 11.63 4.93 -10.49
CA VAL A 103 10.20 4.93 -10.86
C VAL A 103 9.31 4.88 -9.62
N ALA A 104 8.19 5.60 -9.63
CA ALA A 104 7.16 5.46 -8.62
C ALA A 104 6.73 3.98 -8.48
N GLY A 105 6.70 3.47 -7.25
CA GLY A 105 6.45 2.06 -6.96
C GLY A 105 7.68 1.13 -7.06
N MET A 106 8.90 1.66 -7.23
CA MET A 106 10.14 0.91 -6.95
C MET A 106 10.52 0.93 -5.46
N SER A 107 9.87 1.77 -4.65
CA SER A 107 10.09 1.82 -3.21
C SER A 107 9.92 0.45 -2.58
N GLY A 108 10.90 0.02 -1.80
CA GLY A 108 10.95 -1.30 -1.19
C GLY A 108 11.67 -2.36 -2.01
N SER A 109 12.15 -2.04 -3.23
CA SER A 109 12.96 -3.00 -4.01
C SER A 109 14.19 -3.44 -3.20
N PRO A 110 14.39 -4.75 -2.98
CA PRO A 110 15.47 -5.23 -2.14
C PRO A 110 16.82 -5.04 -2.83
N VAL A 111 17.77 -4.46 -2.10
CA VAL A 111 19.12 -4.14 -2.56
C VAL A 111 20.09 -5.12 -1.93
N TYR A 112 20.90 -5.76 -2.78
CA TYR A 112 21.91 -6.73 -2.39
C TYR A 112 23.31 -6.23 -2.73
N LEU A 113 24.20 -6.33 -1.77
CA LEU A 113 25.64 -6.06 -1.91
C LEU A 113 26.38 -7.34 -1.51
N GLU A 114 27.32 -7.79 -2.34
CA GLU A 114 28.04 -9.06 -2.14
C GLU A 114 27.12 -10.28 -1.94
N GLY A 115 25.91 -10.24 -2.52
CA GLY A 115 24.91 -11.30 -2.39
C GLY A 115 24.10 -11.27 -1.09
N LYS A 116 24.36 -10.32 -0.18
CA LYS A 116 23.65 -10.14 1.08
C LYS A 116 22.68 -8.97 1.00
N LEU A 117 21.54 -9.07 1.68
CA LEU A 117 20.54 -8.02 1.72
C LEU A 117 21.08 -6.82 2.50
N ALA A 118 21.20 -5.67 1.84
CA ALA A 118 21.76 -4.44 2.40
C ALA A 118 20.68 -3.40 2.71
N GLY A 119 19.53 -3.44 2.03
CA GLY A 119 18.45 -2.49 2.29
C GLY A 119 17.30 -2.49 1.30
N ALA A 120 16.50 -1.43 1.37
CA ALA A 120 15.35 -1.17 0.52
C ALA A 120 15.56 0.13 -0.27
N LEU A 121 15.37 0.11 -1.59
CA LEU A 121 15.28 1.34 -2.38
C LEU A 121 14.18 2.23 -1.81
N SER A 122 14.45 3.50 -1.53
CA SER A 122 13.53 4.35 -0.77
C SER A 122 13.43 5.79 -1.25
N LEU A 123 14.53 6.37 -1.73
CA LEU A 123 14.57 7.77 -2.14
C LEU A 123 14.99 7.91 -3.61
N ARG A 124 14.59 9.00 -4.23
CA ARG A 124 15.05 9.44 -5.55
C ARG A 124 15.64 10.84 -5.47
N LEU A 125 16.60 11.13 -6.33
CA LEU A 125 17.24 12.44 -6.43
C LEU A 125 16.46 13.37 -7.37
N GLY A 126 15.53 14.17 -6.85
CA GLY A 126 14.72 15.10 -7.66
C GLY A 126 13.88 14.42 -8.77
N ILE A 127 13.10 15.23 -9.50
CA ILE A 127 12.25 14.79 -10.65
C ILE A 127 12.87 15.07 -12.03
N PHE A 128 13.93 15.89 -12.10
CA PHE A 128 14.50 16.36 -13.38
C PHE A 128 15.94 15.90 -13.63
N THR A 129 16.49 15.03 -12.78
CA THR A 129 17.85 14.51 -12.98
C THR A 129 17.83 13.41 -14.05
N LYS A 130 18.88 13.38 -14.87
CA LYS A 130 19.09 12.29 -15.85
C LYS A 130 19.78 11.09 -15.22
N ASP A 131 20.46 11.31 -14.09
CA ASP A 131 21.17 10.26 -13.38
C ASP A 131 20.20 9.47 -12.50
N ALA A 132 20.18 8.15 -12.68
CA ALA A 132 19.36 7.23 -11.89
C ALA A 132 19.97 7.01 -10.49
N ILE A 133 20.02 8.07 -9.68
CA ILE A 133 20.54 8.04 -8.32
C ILE A 133 19.39 7.78 -7.35
N ALA A 134 19.58 6.81 -6.46
CA ALA A 134 18.60 6.41 -5.46
C ALA A 134 19.22 6.42 -4.05
N GLY A 135 18.38 6.71 -3.05
CA GLY A 135 18.68 6.41 -1.67
C GLY A 135 18.14 5.04 -1.28
N VAL A 136 18.90 4.31 -0.48
CA VAL A 136 18.55 3.02 0.08
C VAL A 136 18.49 3.14 1.59
N THR A 137 17.37 2.74 2.18
CA THR A 137 17.20 2.60 3.62
C THR A 137 17.88 1.30 4.06
N PRO A 138 18.86 1.35 4.99
CA PRO A 138 19.57 0.16 5.44
C PRO A 138 18.63 -0.92 5.98
N ILE A 139 18.95 -2.18 5.72
CA ILE A 139 18.06 -3.30 6.08
C ILE A 139 17.82 -3.38 7.59
N GLU A 140 18.82 -3.04 8.40
CA GLU A 140 18.69 -3.01 9.87
C GLU A 140 17.59 -2.03 10.32
N ASP A 141 17.46 -0.89 9.64
CA ASP A 141 16.44 0.12 9.90
C ASP A 141 15.06 -0.31 9.40
N VAL A 142 14.99 -1.02 8.26
CA VAL A 142 13.75 -1.60 7.71
C VAL A 142 13.19 -2.66 8.66
N LEU A 143 14.03 -3.57 9.14
CA LEU A 143 13.61 -4.69 9.99
C LEU A 143 13.22 -4.25 11.41
N GLN A 144 13.87 -3.21 11.94
CA GLN A 144 13.53 -2.66 13.26
C GLN A 144 12.21 -1.87 13.26
N GLY A 145 11.80 -1.29 12.13
CA GLY A 145 10.56 -0.52 12.02
C GLY A 145 10.50 0.65 13.02
N LYS A 146 11.57 1.44 13.10
CA LYS A 146 11.77 2.41 14.19
C LYS A 146 10.71 3.51 14.17
N GLN A 147 10.00 3.67 15.29
CA GLN A 147 9.06 4.76 15.51
C GLN A 147 9.79 6.09 15.73
N LEU A 148 9.48 7.10 14.92
CA LEU A 148 9.65 8.49 15.34
C LEU A 148 8.54 8.83 16.34
N GLY A 149 8.86 9.59 17.38
CA GLY A 149 7.88 10.01 18.39
C GLY A 149 6.67 10.70 17.75
N ALA A 150 5.47 10.37 18.25
CA ALA A 150 4.21 10.93 17.78
C ALA A 150 4.21 12.46 17.87
N GLY A 151 4.26 13.15 16.72
CA GLY A 151 4.23 14.62 16.69
C GLY A 151 4.82 15.26 15.43
N GLN A 152 5.63 14.53 14.66
CA GLN A 152 6.17 15.04 13.40
C GLN A 152 5.47 14.33 12.23
N GLN A 153 4.52 15.01 11.59
CA GLN A 153 4.08 14.65 10.25
C GLN A 153 5.21 15.02 9.29
N PRO A 154 5.88 14.08 8.60
CA PRO A 154 6.71 14.44 7.49
C PRO A 154 5.75 14.71 6.33
N ALA A 155 5.32 15.96 6.18
CA ALA A 155 4.90 16.43 4.87
C ALA A 155 6.08 16.20 3.93
N ALA A 156 5.92 15.40 2.87
CA ALA A 156 6.88 15.13 1.78
C ALA A 156 8.24 15.82 2.00
N THR A 157 9.07 15.27 2.90
CA THR A 157 10.27 15.97 3.32
C THR A 157 11.31 15.76 2.25
N SER A 158 11.54 16.79 1.45
CA SER A 158 12.74 16.88 0.64
C SER A 158 13.91 17.13 1.57
N PHE A 159 14.90 16.24 1.49
CA PHE A 159 16.10 16.31 2.30
C PHE A 159 17.21 16.93 1.46
N PRO A 160 17.66 18.17 1.77
CA PRO A 160 18.75 18.78 1.03
C PRO A 160 20.04 17.96 1.24
N LEU A 161 20.78 17.75 0.15
CA LEU A 161 22.08 17.11 0.24
C LEU A 161 23.12 18.06 0.87
N SER A 162 24.12 17.49 1.55
CA SER A 162 25.20 18.28 2.13
C SER A 162 26.11 18.86 1.04
N ALA A 163 26.75 20.00 1.35
CA ALA A 163 27.71 20.65 0.44
C ALA A 163 28.89 19.73 0.07
N GLU A 164 29.24 18.78 0.94
CA GLU A 164 30.31 17.81 0.71
C GLU A 164 29.93 16.75 -0.32
N THR A 165 28.67 16.28 -0.33
CA THR A 165 28.18 15.37 -1.37
C THR A 165 28.13 16.05 -2.74
N VAL A 166 27.77 17.34 -2.77
CA VAL A 166 27.76 18.16 -3.99
C VAL A 166 29.19 18.44 -4.49
N SER A 167 30.15 18.69 -3.60
CA SER A 167 31.52 19.06 -3.98
C SER A 167 32.32 17.93 -4.61
N HIS A 168 31.92 16.67 -4.39
CA HIS A 168 32.51 15.51 -5.07
C HIS A 168 32.02 15.34 -6.52
N GLY A 169 31.13 16.21 -7.01
CA GLY A 169 30.72 16.26 -8.42
C GLY A 169 29.70 15.21 -8.85
N TYR A 170 29.21 14.37 -7.92
CA TYR A 170 28.23 13.32 -8.23
C TYR A 170 26.81 13.84 -8.44
N VAL A 171 26.47 15.04 -7.93
CA VAL A 171 25.10 15.57 -7.91
C VAL A 171 25.09 17.10 -8.03
N PRO A 172 24.16 17.71 -8.80
CA PRO A 172 24.07 19.16 -8.94
C PRO A 172 23.79 19.89 -7.61
N ALA A 173 24.29 21.12 -7.48
CA ALA A 173 24.00 21.98 -6.34
C ALA A 173 22.48 22.29 -6.25
N GLY A 174 21.92 22.21 -5.04
CA GLY A 174 20.48 22.39 -4.80
C GLY A 174 19.64 21.13 -4.98
N SER A 175 20.26 19.97 -5.24
CA SER A 175 19.55 18.70 -5.30
C SER A 175 19.04 18.25 -3.91
N SER A 176 17.83 17.71 -3.88
CA SER A 176 17.21 17.06 -2.73
C SER A 176 16.99 15.57 -2.99
N LEU A 177 17.11 14.77 -1.93
CA LEU A 177 16.55 13.43 -1.92
C LEU A 177 15.13 13.47 -1.37
N GLU A 178 14.24 12.77 -2.04
CA GLU A 178 12.82 12.73 -1.71
C GLU A 178 12.36 11.28 -1.73
N PRO A 179 11.38 10.89 -0.90
CA PRO A 179 10.77 9.57 -0.99
C PRO A 179 10.33 9.26 -2.42
N ILE A 180 10.56 8.02 -2.85
CA ILE A 180 10.01 7.54 -4.12
C ILE A 180 8.49 7.61 -4.04
N ASP A 181 7.85 8.18 -5.06
CA ASP A 181 6.40 8.30 -5.05
C ASP A 181 5.75 6.91 -4.94
N THR A 182 4.80 6.79 -4.03
CA THR A 182 3.95 5.61 -3.93
C THR A 182 2.73 5.83 -4.82
N PRO A 183 2.60 5.15 -5.98
CA PRO A 183 1.51 5.37 -6.89
C PRO A 183 0.17 5.12 -6.20
N LEU A 184 -0.68 6.15 -6.17
CA LEU A 184 -2.05 6.05 -5.67
C LEU A 184 -2.98 5.72 -6.83
N VAL A 185 -3.23 4.44 -7.02
CA VAL A 185 -4.02 3.90 -8.13
C VAL A 185 -5.49 4.15 -7.89
N PHE A 186 -6.14 4.78 -8.88
CA PHE A 186 -7.59 4.92 -8.94
C PHE A 186 -8.17 4.02 -10.01
N SER A 187 -9.25 3.30 -9.69
CA SER A 187 -10.05 2.56 -10.66
C SER A 187 -11.54 2.81 -10.41
N GLY A 188 -12.34 2.99 -11.47
CA GLY A 188 -13.77 3.28 -11.34
C GLY A 188 -14.11 4.72 -10.91
N PHE A 189 -13.13 5.64 -10.83
CA PHE A 189 -13.35 7.05 -10.55
C PHE A 189 -13.40 7.88 -11.84
N PRO A 190 -14.39 8.78 -12.02
CA PRO A 190 -14.39 9.69 -13.15
C PRO A 190 -13.24 10.71 -13.01
N PRO A 191 -12.63 11.19 -14.11
CA PRO A 191 -11.51 12.14 -14.06
C PRO A 191 -11.81 13.39 -13.24
N LEU A 192 -13.04 13.90 -13.31
CA LEU A 192 -13.49 15.05 -12.53
C LEU A 192 -13.46 14.80 -11.02
N ALA A 193 -13.78 13.58 -10.57
CA ALA A 193 -13.66 13.22 -9.16
C ALA A 193 -12.22 13.20 -8.69
N VAL A 194 -11.29 12.66 -9.47
CA VAL A 194 -9.87 12.68 -9.11
C VAL A 194 -9.35 14.12 -9.07
N GLN A 195 -9.61 14.89 -10.14
CA GLN A 195 -9.15 16.28 -10.26
C GLN A 195 -9.67 17.17 -9.13
N ARG A 196 -10.91 16.96 -8.69
CA ARG A 196 -11.53 17.78 -7.64
C ARG A 196 -10.82 17.66 -6.30
N PHE A 197 -10.24 16.49 -6.02
CA PHE A 197 -9.58 16.20 -4.75
C PHE A 197 -8.05 16.26 -4.85
N THR A 198 -7.47 16.60 -6.02
CA THR A 198 -6.01 16.65 -6.22
C THR A 198 -5.31 17.50 -5.16
N SER A 199 -5.79 18.71 -4.85
CA SER A 199 -5.16 19.56 -3.84
C SER A 199 -5.17 18.93 -2.44
N GLN A 200 -6.24 18.24 -2.07
CA GLN A 200 -6.33 17.53 -0.79
C GLN A 200 -5.39 16.33 -0.76
N LEU A 201 -5.30 15.57 -1.86
CA LEU A 201 -4.35 14.46 -2.01
C LEU A 201 -2.90 14.93 -1.92
N SER A 202 -2.55 16.02 -2.62
CA SER A 202 -1.21 16.62 -2.55
C SER A 202 -0.88 17.14 -1.15
N GLY A 203 -1.87 17.57 -0.37
CA GLY A 203 -1.70 17.92 1.04
C GLY A 203 -1.26 16.73 1.92
N TYR A 204 -1.48 15.49 1.47
CA TYR A 204 -0.95 14.26 2.06
C TYR A 204 0.32 13.75 1.36
N GLY A 205 0.86 14.46 0.38
CA GLY A 205 1.96 13.98 -0.46
C GLY A 205 1.54 12.86 -1.43
N LEU A 206 0.25 12.69 -1.67
CA LEU A 206 -0.28 11.65 -2.56
C LEU A 206 -0.47 12.20 -3.98
N VAL A 207 -0.09 11.39 -4.96
CA VAL A 207 -0.26 11.69 -6.38
C VAL A 207 -1.01 10.55 -7.03
N ALA A 208 -2.09 10.88 -7.75
CA ALA A 208 -2.88 9.90 -8.46
C ALA A 208 -2.05 9.25 -9.58
N ALA A 209 -2.16 7.93 -9.68
CA ALA A 209 -1.52 7.12 -10.70
C ALA A 209 -2.55 6.29 -11.47
N PRO A 210 -2.32 6.03 -12.77
CA PRO A 210 -3.15 5.11 -13.55
C PRO A 210 -3.02 3.67 -13.06
N GLY A 211 -4.13 2.93 -13.10
CA GLY A 211 -4.16 1.49 -12.83
C GLY A 211 -5.57 0.94 -12.74
N GLY A 212 -5.70 -0.25 -12.17
CA GLY A 212 -6.96 -0.99 -12.12
C GLY A 212 -7.06 -1.96 -10.95
N THR A 213 -8.05 -2.82 -11.02
CA THR A 213 -8.22 -3.98 -10.13
C THR A 213 -8.04 -5.27 -10.92
N ALA A 214 -7.72 -6.35 -10.21
CA ALA A 214 -7.68 -7.70 -10.75
C ALA A 214 -8.48 -8.65 -9.83
N PRO A 215 -9.07 -9.72 -10.37
CA PRO A 215 -9.60 -10.78 -9.52
C PRO A 215 -8.47 -11.43 -8.70
N PRO A 216 -8.75 -11.92 -7.49
CA PRO A 216 -7.76 -12.64 -6.69
C PRO A 216 -7.26 -13.89 -7.43
N ARG A 217 -5.96 -14.16 -7.35
CA ARG A 217 -5.33 -15.39 -7.85
C ARG A 217 -4.87 -16.26 -6.69
N VAL A 218 -4.79 -17.58 -6.94
CA VAL A 218 -4.41 -18.58 -5.93
C VAL A 218 -2.98 -18.35 -5.41
N ASP A 219 -2.10 -17.82 -6.25
CA ASP A 219 -0.70 -17.57 -5.96
C ASP A 219 -0.41 -16.17 -5.40
N ASP A 220 -1.41 -15.30 -5.26
CA ASP A 220 -1.23 -13.91 -4.81
C ASP A 220 -0.58 -13.82 -3.42
N ALA A 221 -0.86 -14.79 -2.54
CA ALA A 221 -0.28 -14.86 -1.20
C ALA A 221 1.17 -15.37 -1.17
N HIS A 222 1.68 -15.95 -2.26
CA HIS A 222 3.05 -16.45 -2.38
C HIS A 222 4.02 -15.31 -2.73
N LEU A 223 4.12 -14.33 -1.84
CA LEU A 223 5.01 -13.18 -2.02
C LEU A 223 6.48 -13.59 -1.95
N LYS A 224 7.31 -12.84 -2.67
CA LYS A 224 8.77 -12.90 -2.66
C LYS A 224 9.34 -11.47 -2.63
N PRO A 225 10.58 -11.27 -2.11
CA PRO A 225 11.28 -10.01 -2.26
C PRO A 225 11.31 -9.52 -3.72
N GLY A 226 10.99 -8.25 -3.95
CA GLY A 226 10.87 -7.65 -5.29
C GLY A 226 9.45 -7.65 -5.86
N ASP A 227 8.53 -8.42 -5.29
CA ASP A 227 7.12 -8.41 -5.66
C ASP A 227 6.43 -7.10 -5.28
N MET A 228 5.30 -6.78 -5.93
CA MET A 228 4.55 -5.56 -5.65
C MET A 228 3.28 -5.87 -4.86
N VAL A 229 3.00 -5.05 -3.84
CA VAL A 229 1.85 -5.17 -2.95
C VAL A 229 1.11 -3.84 -2.86
N GLY A 230 -0.20 -3.93 -2.78
CA GLY A 230 -1.14 -2.83 -2.63
C GLY A 230 -1.55 -2.63 -1.18
N MET A 231 -1.62 -1.38 -0.76
CA MET A 231 -2.28 -0.92 0.46
C MET A 231 -3.65 -0.39 0.03
N VAL A 232 -4.69 -1.17 0.29
CA VAL A 232 -6.04 -0.85 -0.18
C VAL A 232 -6.65 0.20 0.75
N LEU A 233 -7.13 1.31 0.19
CA LEU A 233 -7.79 2.39 0.92
C LEU A 233 -9.30 2.38 0.72
N VAL A 234 -9.73 2.08 -0.51
CA VAL A 234 -11.13 1.89 -0.91
C VAL A 234 -11.21 0.70 -1.86
N GLN A 235 -12.22 -0.15 -1.69
CA GLN A 235 -12.58 -1.25 -2.60
C GLN A 235 -14.09 -1.30 -2.82
N GLY A 236 -14.56 -2.12 -3.77
CA GLY A 236 -15.96 -2.22 -4.18
C GLY A 236 -16.15 -1.84 -5.64
N ASP A 237 -17.21 -1.09 -5.95
CA ASP A 237 -17.51 -0.64 -7.32
C ASP A 237 -16.49 0.35 -7.90
N ALA A 238 -15.67 0.96 -7.04
CA ALA A 238 -14.45 1.69 -7.39
C ALA A 238 -13.38 1.43 -6.33
N SER A 239 -12.12 1.66 -6.67
CA SER A 239 -11.00 1.39 -5.77
C SER A 239 -9.97 2.51 -5.73
N ILE A 240 -9.37 2.67 -4.56
CA ILE A 240 -8.19 3.52 -4.33
C ILE A 240 -7.18 2.66 -3.60
N SER A 241 -5.98 2.49 -4.16
CA SER A 241 -4.91 1.69 -3.55
C SER A 241 -3.56 2.32 -3.78
N ALA A 242 -2.73 2.38 -2.74
CA ALA A 242 -1.32 2.73 -2.88
C ALA A 242 -0.52 1.45 -3.17
N ALA A 243 0.59 1.50 -3.91
CA ALA A 243 1.37 0.29 -4.18
C ALA A 243 2.89 0.48 -4.02
N CYS A 244 3.54 -0.48 -3.35
CA CYS A 244 4.97 -0.53 -3.08
C CYS A 244 5.54 -1.92 -3.39
N THR A 245 6.86 -2.02 -3.40
CA THR A 245 7.59 -3.29 -3.52
C THR A 245 7.87 -3.91 -2.14
N VAL A 246 7.86 -5.23 -2.08
CA VAL A 246 8.27 -6.05 -0.94
C VAL A 246 9.79 -6.08 -0.86
N THR A 247 10.35 -5.67 0.28
CA THR A 247 11.78 -5.75 0.56
C THR A 247 12.15 -7.13 1.10
N ALA A 248 11.45 -7.58 2.12
CA ALA A 248 11.78 -8.80 2.83
C ALA A 248 10.53 -9.46 3.40
N ILE A 249 10.62 -10.77 3.62
CA ILE A 249 9.58 -11.57 4.24
C ILE A 249 10.25 -12.42 5.32
N GLU A 250 9.77 -12.31 6.56
CA GLU A 250 10.22 -13.10 7.69
C GLU A 250 9.04 -13.87 8.27
N ALA A 251 8.99 -15.18 7.99
CA ALA A 251 7.82 -16.02 8.24
C ALA A 251 6.56 -15.44 7.57
N ASP A 252 5.64 -14.87 8.35
CA ASP A 252 4.41 -14.24 7.87
C ASP A 252 4.48 -12.71 7.83
N ARG A 253 5.56 -12.11 8.33
CA ARG A 253 5.78 -10.66 8.31
C ARG A 253 6.31 -10.22 6.96
N VAL A 254 5.72 -9.16 6.43
CA VAL A 254 6.08 -8.57 5.15
C VAL A 254 6.55 -7.14 5.39
N TYR A 255 7.75 -6.82 4.90
CA TYR A 255 8.33 -5.49 4.91
C TYR A 255 8.22 -4.91 3.50
N LEU A 256 7.57 -3.77 3.37
CA LEU A 256 7.26 -3.14 2.09
C LEU A 256 7.52 -1.63 2.13
N CYS A 257 7.80 -1.06 0.96
CA CYS A 257 8.42 0.26 0.84
C CYS A 257 9.78 0.33 1.56
N GLY A 258 10.56 1.37 1.29
CA GLY A 258 11.75 1.72 2.08
C GLY A 258 11.62 3.05 2.83
N HIS A 259 10.41 3.60 2.87
CA HIS A 259 10.08 4.91 3.44
C HIS A 259 8.62 4.87 3.94
N PRO A 260 8.13 5.90 4.66
CA PRO A 260 6.76 5.90 5.13
C PRO A 260 5.81 6.10 3.95
N PHE A 261 4.64 5.47 3.98
CA PHE A 261 3.56 5.82 3.08
C PHE A 261 2.99 7.18 3.45
N LEU A 262 2.51 7.31 4.69
CA LEU A 262 1.96 8.55 5.26
C LEU A 262 2.44 8.79 6.71
N ASN A 263 3.35 7.94 7.21
CA ASN A 263 3.85 7.91 8.58
C ASN A 263 2.72 7.89 9.62
N LEU A 264 1.72 7.03 9.40
CA LEU A 264 0.51 6.97 10.22
C LEU A 264 0.71 6.27 11.56
N GLY A 265 1.86 5.64 11.77
CA GLY A 265 2.10 4.85 12.97
C GLY A 265 1.41 3.49 12.86
N SER A 266 0.69 3.09 13.90
CA SER A 266 -0.14 1.88 13.86
C SER A 266 -1.34 2.07 12.95
N VAL A 267 -1.51 1.18 11.98
CA VAL A 267 -2.60 1.20 11.01
C VAL A 267 -3.21 -0.18 10.84
N SER A 268 -4.36 -0.24 10.16
CA SER A 268 -4.99 -1.48 9.78
C SER A 268 -5.54 -1.33 8.37
N LEU A 269 -4.70 -1.65 7.38
CA LEU A 269 -5.05 -1.53 5.95
C LEU A 269 -5.01 -2.94 5.33
N PRO A 270 -5.94 -3.29 4.41
CA PRO A 270 -5.80 -4.51 3.65
C PRO A 270 -4.52 -4.48 2.79
N MET A 271 -3.76 -5.57 2.86
CA MET A 271 -2.65 -5.84 1.97
C MET A 271 -3.17 -6.68 0.81
N ALA A 272 -2.91 -6.27 -0.44
CA ALA A 272 -3.29 -7.00 -1.63
C ALA A 272 -2.07 -7.25 -2.54
N ARG A 273 -2.12 -8.27 -3.40
CA ARG A 273 -1.12 -8.40 -4.47
C ARG A 273 -1.31 -7.29 -5.49
N SER A 274 -0.22 -6.71 -5.99
CA SER A 274 -0.25 -5.78 -7.12
C SER A 274 0.45 -6.39 -8.33
N HIS A 275 -0.25 -6.45 -9.46
CA HIS A 275 0.28 -6.95 -10.72
C HIS A 275 0.68 -5.79 -11.61
N VAL A 276 1.95 -5.74 -12.04
CA VAL A 276 2.44 -4.64 -12.87
C VAL A 276 2.06 -4.90 -14.32
N LEU A 277 1.35 -3.98 -14.95
CA LEU A 277 1.11 -4.06 -16.40
C LEU A 277 2.36 -3.59 -17.14
N MET A 278 2.85 -2.41 -16.79
CA MET A 278 4.08 -1.84 -17.34
C MET A 278 4.58 -0.67 -16.50
N THR A 279 5.87 -0.38 -16.63
CA THR A 279 6.48 0.90 -16.25
C THR A 279 6.30 1.91 -17.37
N LEU A 280 5.61 3.01 -17.08
CA LEU A 280 5.51 4.18 -17.94
C LEU A 280 6.69 5.12 -17.69
N SER A 281 7.61 5.19 -18.66
CA SER A 281 8.69 6.19 -18.64
C SER A 281 8.13 7.58 -18.96
N SER A 282 8.53 8.58 -18.18
CA SER A 282 8.13 9.97 -18.39
C SER A 282 9.28 10.91 -18.04
N SER A 283 9.46 11.96 -18.85
CA SER A 283 10.42 13.03 -18.53
C SER A 283 10.00 13.88 -17.32
N LEU A 284 8.74 13.76 -16.88
CA LEU A 284 8.21 14.46 -15.72
C LEU A 284 8.21 13.57 -14.46
N ALA A 285 7.59 12.39 -14.56
CA ALA A 285 7.43 11.46 -13.45
C ALA A 285 7.14 10.04 -13.96
N SER A 286 8.15 9.18 -13.97
CA SER A 286 7.97 7.76 -14.33
C SER A 286 7.16 7.03 -13.24
N THR A 287 6.20 6.21 -13.66
CA THR A 287 5.32 5.46 -12.73
C THR A 287 4.98 4.07 -13.24
N LYS A 288 4.62 3.16 -12.34
CA LYS A 288 4.08 1.83 -12.70
C LYS A 288 2.56 1.90 -12.84
N ILE A 289 2.04 1.30 -13.92
CA ILE A 289 0.62 1.03 -14.09
C ILE A 289 0.37 -0.36 -13.51
N VAL A 290 -0.50 -0.47 -12.50
CA VAL A 290 -0.72 -1.73 -11.78
C VAL A 290 -2.19 -2.06 -11.62
N ASN A 291 -2.49 -3.35 -11.59
CA ASN A 291 -3.79 -3.88 -11.19
C ASN A 291 -3.68 -4.47 -9.77
N VAL A 292 -4.51 -4.01 -8.86
CA VAL A 292 -4.52 -4.49 -7.47
C VAL A 292 -5.52 -5.65 -7.32
N GLY A 293 -5.03 -6.78 -6.83
CA GLY A 293 -5.78 -8.01 -6.62
C GLY A 293 -6.59 -8.04 -5.33
N GLY A 294 -6.97 -9.25 -4.91
CA GLY A 294 -7.66 -9.47 -3.65
C GLY A 294 -6.76 -9.30 -2.41
N PRO A 295 -7.35 -9.12 -1.22
CA PRO A 295 -6.61 -9.05 0.02
C PRO A 295 -5.92 -10.38 0.35
N ILE A 296 -4.65 -10.29 0.74
CA ILE A 296 -3.77 -11.40 1.15
C ILE A 296 -3.24 -11.23 2.59
N GLY A 297 -3.57 -10.12 3.25
CA GLY A 297 -3.08 -9.82 4.59
C GLY A 297 -3.52 -8.48 5.13
N THR A 298 -2.86 -8.07 6.22
CA THR A 298 -3.07 -6.79 6.89
C THR A 298 -1.75 -6.04 7.03
N ILE A 299 -1.74 -4.78 6.62
CA ILE A 299 -0.70 -3.81 6.96
C ILE A 299 -1.01 -3.26 8.35
N SER A 300 -0.05 -3.41 9.26
CA SER A 300 -0.20 -3.09 10.68
C SER A 300 0.53 -1.82 11.11
N SER A 301 1.47 -1.34 10.29
CA SER A 301 2.34 -0.24 10.68
C SER A 301 2.90 0.50 9.47
N ASP A 302 2.98 1.82 9.59
CA ASP A 302 3.53 2.76 8.62
C ASP A 302 4.48 3.74 9.36
N HIS A 303 5.78 3.50 9.21
CA HIS A 303 6.85 4.20 9.93
C HIS A 303 7.91 4.72 8.95
N LEU A 304 8.84 5.53 9.47
CA LEU A 304 9.86 6.25 8.70
C LEU A 304 10.63 5.36 7.71
N THR A 305 10.97 4.13 8.10
CA THR A 305 11.90 3.29 7.34
C THR A 305 11.21 2.18 6.58
N ALA A 306 9.97 1.84 6.93
CA ALA A 306 9.22 0.76 6.32
C ALA A 306 7.73 0.85 6.65
N VAL A 307 6.94 0.33 5.72
CA VAL A 307 5.59 -0.15 5.98
C VAL A 307 5.67 -1.63 6.28
N THR A 308 4.97 -2.11 7.31
CA THR A 308 5.02 -3.52 7.71
C THR A 308 3.63 -4.09 7.92
N GLY A 309 3.51 -5.36 7.59
CA GLY A 309 2.26 -6.10 7.73
C GLY A 309 2.49 -7.59 7.89
N LYS A 310 1.40 -8.33 7.84
CA LYS A 310 1.38 -9.77 7.99
C LYS A 310 0.40 -10.41 7.01
N LEU A 311 0.81 -11.53 6.42
CA LEU A 311 -0.05 -12.36 5.58
C LEU A 311 -1.19 -12.98 6.40
N GLY A 312 -2.36 -13.12 5.80
CA GLY A 312 -3.54 -13.70 6.44
C GLY A 312 -4.83 -12.92 6.15
N ALA A 313 -5.71 -12.81 7.15
CA ALA A 313 -6.99 -12.14 6.98
C ALA A 313 -6.79 -10.62 6.83
N PRO A 314 -7.58 -9.94 5.98
CA PRO A 314 -7.64 -8.49 5.96
C PRO A 314 -8.34 -7.93 7.20
N PRO A 315 -8.12 -6.64 7.53
CA PRO A 315 -8.85 -5.98 8.60
C PRO A 315 -10.28 -5.64 8.17
N PRO A 316 -11.21 -5.42 9.13
CA PRO A 316 -12.56 -4.96 8.80
C PRO A 316 -12.52 -3.56 8.19
N LEU A 317 -13.36 -3.34 7.19
CA LEU A 317 -13.56 -2.05 6.54
C LEU A 317 -14.91 -1.43 6.94
N ILE A 318 -15.07 -0.13 6.67
CA ILE A 318 -16.33 0.57 6.86
C ILE A 318 -17.13 0.47 5.55
N PRO A 319 -18.30 -0.20 5.55
CA PRO A 319 -19.14 -0.24 4.36
C PRO A 319 -19.78 1.13 4.12
N LEU A 320 -19.81 1.54 2.85
CA LEU A 320 -20.49 2.72 2.35
C LEU A 320 -21.41 2.28 1.20
N ASP A 321 -22.70 2.21 1.50
CA ASP A 321 -23.74 1.93 0.53
C ASP A 321 -24.36 3.25 0.05
N LEU A 322 -24.30 3.50 -1.25
CA LEU A 322 -24.92 4.67 -1.89
C LEU A 322 -26.08 4.21 -2.77
N THR A 323 -27.24 4.81 -2.56
CA THR A 323 -28.41 4.58 -3.41
C THR A 323 -28.82 5.89 -4.07
N PHE A 324 -28.88 5.89 -5.39
CA PHE A 324 -29.27 7.04 -6.21
C PHE A 324 -30.64 6.75 -6.81
N ALA A 325 -31.62 7.59 -6.50
CA ALA A 325 -32.95 7.49 -7.06
C ALA A 325 -33.27 8.74 -7.89
N ALA A 326 -33.55 8.57 -9.18
CA ALA A 326 -33.95 9.65 -10.08
C ALA A 326 -34.90 9.14 -11.17
N ASN A 327 -35.97 9.89 -11.46
CA ASN A 327 -36.96 9.57 -12.51
C ASN A 327 -37.51 8.12 -12.47
N GLY A 328 -37.67 7.55 -11.27
CA GLY A 328 -38.17 6.19 -11.08
C GLY A 328 -37.12 5.09 -11.31
N ALA A 329 -35.88 5.44 -11.66
CA ALA A 329 -34.75 4.52 -11.70
C ALA A 329 -33.92 4.60 -10.42
N GLU A 330 -33.44 3.44 -9.96
CA GLU A 330 -32.58 3.31 -8.78
C GLU A 330 -31.24 2.68 -9.20
N LYS A 331 -30.14 3.26 -8.71
CA LYS A 331 -28.80 2.69 -8.85
C LYS A 331 -28.15 2.57 -7.49
N LYS A 332 -27.47 1.45 -7.26
CA LYS A 332 -26.77 1.16 -6.01
C LYS A 332 -25.28 1.06 -6.28
N LEU A 333 -24.49 1.65 -5.40
CA LEU A 333 -23.05 1.46 -5.35
C LEU A 333 -22.65 1.04 -3.95
N HIS A 334 -21.69 0.13 -3.87
CA HIS A 334 -21.11 -0.35 -2.64
C HIS A 334 -19.61 -0.09 -2.64
N PHE A 335 -19.13 0.50 -1.55
CA PHE A 335 -17.71 0.66 -1.27
C PHE A 335 -17.39 0.15 0.13
N GLU A 336 -16.16 -0.25 0.32
CA GLU A 336 -15.59 -0.52 1.63
C GLU A 336 -14.35 0.36 1.81
N VAL A 337 -14.34 1.14 2.89
CA VAL A 337 -13.36 2.20 3.13
C VAL A 337 -12.56 1.90 4.39
N VAL A 338 -11.24 2.13 4.37
CA VAL A 338 -10.40 1.93 5.56
C VAL A 338 -10.86 2.80 6.73
N SER A 339 -10.76 2.22 7.94
CA SER A 339 -11.06 2.92 9.20
C SER A 339 -9.80 3.58 9.75
N HIS A 340 -9.64 4.88 9.49
CA HIS A 340 -8.53 5.68 9.98
C HIS A 340 -8.95 7.15 10.17
N PRO A 341 -8.75 7.76 11.36
CA PRO A 341 -9.30 9.08 11.69
C PRO A 341 -8.98 10.21 10.70
N LYS A 342 -7.80 10.16 10.07
CA LYS A 342 -7.37 11.18 9.09
C LYS A 342 -7.74 10.86 7.64
N LEU A 343 -7.95 9.58 7.29
CA LEU A 343 -8.16 9.15 5.90
C LEU A 343 -9.63 8.92 5.59
N THR A 344 -10.36 8.25 6.48
CA THR A 344 -11.77 7.89 6.26
C THR A 344 -12.61 9.09 5.80
N PRO A 345 -12.53 10.29 6.42
CA PRO A 345 -13.37 11.40 5.98
C PRO A 345 -13.10 11.82 4.52
N LEU A 346 -11.82 11.83 4.09
CA LEU A 346 -11.46 12.16 2.71
C LEU A 346 -11.94 11.08 1.74
N LEU A 347 -11.69 9.81 2.05
CA LEU A 347 -12.06 8.69 1.19
C LEU A 347 -13.57 8.57 1.05
N MET A 348 -14.34 8.76 2.12
CA MET A 348 -15.80 8.82 2.08
C MET A 348 -16.29 9.94 1.15
N ALA A 349 -15.68 11.13 1.23
CA ALA A 349 -16.02 12.26 0.36
C ALA A 349 -15.77 11.93 -1.11
N MET A 350 -14.61 11.35 -1.42
CA MET A 350 -14.22 10.99 -2.78
C MET A 350 -15.15 9.92 -3.36
N SER A 351 -15.42 8.84 -2.62
CA SER A 351 -16.33 7.78 -3.07
C SER A 351 -17.76 8.31 -3.26
N THR A 352 -18.25 9.15 -2.34
CA THR A 352 -19.56 9.80 -2.47
C THR A 352 -19.63 10.69 -3.71
N PHE A 353 -18.63 11.55 -3.91
CA PHE A 353 -18.58 12.46 -5.06
C PHE A 353 -18.49 11.70 -6.39
N SER A 354 -17.67 10.64 -6.43
CA SER A 354 -17.53 9.75 -7.58
C SER A 354 -18.86 9.10 -7.95
N GLY A 355 -19.52 8.49 -6.95
CA GLY A 355 -20.81 7.83 -7.15
C GLY A 355 -21.90 8.77 -7.64
N LEU A 356 -21.98 9.98 -7.05
CA LEU A 356 -22.91 11.02 -7.50
C LEU A 356 -22.61 11.48 -8.93
N THR A 357 -21.34 11.73 -9.26
CA THR A 357 -20.97 12.27 -10.58
C THR A 357 -21.20 11.25 -11.70
N LEU A 358 -20.97 9.96 -11.46
CA LEU A 358 -21.24 8.90 -12.44
C LEU A 358 -22.73 8.62 -12.68
N ASN A 359 -23.57 8.97 -11.72
CA ASN A 359 -24.99 8.61 -11.73
C ASN A 359 -25.95 9.80 -11.74
N SER A 360 -25.42 11.03 -11.75
CA SER A 360 -26.23 12.22 -11.96
C SER A 360 -26.75 12.24 -13.40
N LEU A 361 -28.04 12.56 -13.55
CA LEU A 361 -28.65 12.73 -14.87
C LEU A 361 -28.14 14.00 -15.57
N TYR A 362 -27.78 15.02 -14.79
CA TYR A 362 -27.24 16.29 -15.25
C TYR A 362 -26.07 16.71 -14.36
N GLY A 363 -25.03 17.33 -14.93
CA GLY A 363 -23.89 17.83 -14.15
C GLY A 363 -24.21 19.07 -13.30
N GLU A 364 -25.25 19.82 -13.69
CA GLU A 364 -25.68 21.09 -13.09
C GLU A 364 -27.22 21.19 -13.10
N GLY A 365 -27.78 22.07 -12.26
CA GLY A 365 -29.22 22.37 -12.21
C GLY A 365 -30.05 21.34 -11.45
N THR A 366 -29.43 20.47 -10.65
CA THR A 366 -30.14 19.40 -9.91
C THR A 366 -30.19 19.70 -8.41
N THR A 367 -31.39 19.72 -7.83
CA THR A 367 -31.54 19.71 -6.36
C THR A 367 -31.36 18.29 -5.85
N LEU A 368 -30.43 18.09 -4.91
CA LEU A 368 -30.14 16.79 -4.32
C LEU A 368 -30.69 16.71 -2.90
N HIS A 369 -31.60 15.76 -2.67
CA HIS A 369 -32.06 15.41 -1.34
C HIS A 369 -31.22 14.24 -0.81
N VAL A 370 -30.60 14.41 0.36
CA VAL A 370 -29.71 13.43 0.96
C VAL A 370 -30.32 12.95 2.27
N GLN A 371 -30.50 11.64 2.37
CA GLN A 371 -30.81 10.93 3.60
C GLN A 371 -29.74 9.86 3.82
N GLY A 372 -29.23 9.76 5.04
CA GLY A 372 -28.14 8.86 5.37
C GLY A 372 -28.14 8.43 6.83
N GLU A 373 -27.46 7.32 7.07
CA GLU A 373 -27.37 6.68 8.37
C GLU A 373 -25.91 6.28 8.64
N ILE A 374 -25.34 6.75 9.74
CA ILE A 374 -24.03 6.30 10.23
C ILE A 374 -24.24 5.49 11.50
N ARG A 375 -23.79 4.24 11.46
CA ARG A 375 -23.87 3.30 12.59
C ARG A 375 -22.49 3.13 13.23
N LEU A 376 -22.42 3.48 14.51
CA LEU A 376 -21.21 3.33 15.32
C LEU A 376 -21.46 2.24 16.37
N LYS A 377 -20.53 1.30 16.48
CA LYS A 377 -20.66 0.18 17.43
C LYS A 377 -20.81 0.74 18.86
N GLY A 378 -21.91 0.40 19.53
CA GLY A 378 -22.17 0.83 20.91
C GLY A 378 -22.72 2.24 21.06
N HIS A 379 -23.06 2.93 19.97
CA HIS A 379 -23.65 4.27 20.00
C HIS A 379 -24.98 4.32 19.25
N SER A 380 -25.78 5.35 19.54
CA SER A 380 -27.01 5.64 18.81
C SER A 380 -26.73 5.93 17.34
N LEU A 381 -27.70 5.56 16.49
CA LEU A 381 -27.68 5.86 15.06
C LEU A 381 -27.58 7.38 14.83
N VAL A 382 -26.63 7.80 14.00
CA VAL A 382 -26.52 9.18 13.52
C VAL A 382 -27.26 9.28 12.20
N ARG A 383 -28.27 10.16 12.14
CA ARG A 383 -29.01 10.44 10.91
C ARG A 383 -28.46 11.68 10.23
N LEU A 384 -28.28 11.60 8.92
CA LEU A 384 -27.92 12.71 8.05
C LEU A 384 -29.14 13.01 7.18
N GLU A 385 -29.63 14.24 7.23
CA GLU A 385 -30.70 14.70 6.34
C GLU A 385 -30.41 16.13 5.92
N ASN A 386 -30.31 16.36 4.61
CA ASN A 386 -30.09 17.69 4.06
C ASN A 386 -30.54 17.78 2.60
N SER A 387 -30.81 19.00 2.14
CA SER A 387 -31.11 19.31 0.74
C SER A 387 -30.08 20.29 0.19
N TYR A 388 -29.58 20.00 -1.00
CA TYR A 388 -28.57 20.80 -1.68
C TYR A 388 -29.17 21.35 -2.97
N ALA A 389 -29.36 22.66 -3.01
CA ALA A 389 -29.80 23.35 -4.22
C ALA A 389 -28.63 23.48 -5.21
N PRO A 390 -28.93 23.62 -6.52
CA PRO A 390 -27.90 23.89 -7.53
C PRO A 390 -27.10 25.15 -7.20
N GLY A 391 -25.80 25.12 -7.47
CA GLY A 391 -24.94 26.29 -7.29
C GLY A 391 -24.81 27.13 -8.57
N ASP A 392 -24.49 28.41 -8.42
CA ASP A 392 -24.15 29.29 -9.55
C ASP A 392 -22.69 29.12 -10.03
N THR A 393 -22.04 28.00 -9.70
CA THR A 393 -20.62 27.74 -10.02
C THR A 393 -20.50 26.57 -10.99
N LEU A 394 -19.43 26.55 -11.80
CA LEU A 394 -19.09 25.42 -12.68
C LEU A 394 -18.69 24.13 -11.94
N ASN A 395 -18.81 24.08 -10.60
CA ASN A 395 -18.58 22.86 -9.85
C ASN A 395 -19.87 22.01 -9.91
N PRO A 396 -19.77 20.68 -10.06
CA PRO A 396 -20.94 19.83 -10.00
C PRO A 396 -21.71 20.00 -8.69
N ASP A 397 -23.05 20.01 -8.79
CA ASP A 397 -23.97 20.15 -7.64
C ASP A 397 -23.79 19.02 -6.59
N SER A 398 -23.13 17.93 -6.98
CA SER A 398 -22.76 16.82 -6.09
C SER A 398 -21.63 17.14 -5.11
N PHE A 399 -20.84 18.19 -5.35
CA PHE A 399 -19.66 18.47 -4.52
C PHE A 399 -20.00 18.89 -3.08
N PRO A 400 -20.97 19.81 -2.83
CA PRO A 400 -21.40 20.13 -1.47
C PRO A 400 -21.88 18.92 -0.66
N VAL A 401 -22.52 17.93 -1.31
CA VAL A 401 -22.94 16.68 -0.65
C VAL A 401 -21.72 15.93 -0.12
N ALA A 402 -20.70 15.74 -0.95
CA ALA A 402 -19.47 15.03 -0.57
C ALA A 402 -18.74 15.72 0.60
N ILE A 403 -18.71 17.05 0.62
CA ILE A 403 -18.13 17.82 1.73
C ILE A 403 -18.99 17.71 3.01
N GLY A 404 -20.32 17.64 2.89
CA GLY A 404 -21.20 17.35 4.00
C GLY A 404 -20.89 15.98 4.64
N VAL A 405 -20.76 14.94 3.81
CA VAL A 405 -20.38 13.59 4.26
C VAL A 405 -18.98 13.58 4.89
N GLN A 406 -18.03 14.29 4.29
CA GLN A 406 -16.69 14.46 4.86
C GLN A 406 -16.74 15.08 6.25
N SER A 407 -17.55 16.13 6.42
CA SER A 407 -17.64 16.90 7.66
C SER A 407 -18.26 16.05 8.78
N ALA A 408 -19.34 15.33 8.47
CA ALA A 408 -19.95 14.39 9.41
C ALA A 408 -18.95 13.33 9.91
N HIS A 409 -18.21 12.69 9.00
CA HIS A 409 -17.19 11.70 9.39
C HIS A 409 -16.01 12.32 10.14
N ARG A 410 -15.62 13.56 9.79
CA ARG A 410 -14.56 14.27 10.50
C ARG A 410 -14.96 14.59 11.93
N GLU A 411 -16.22 14.95 12.18
CA GLU A 411 -16.73 15.19 13.54
C GLU A 411 -16.72 13.90 14.38
N LEU A 412 -17.14 12.78 13.80
CA LEU A 412 -17.11 11.47 14.47
C LEU A 412 -15.69 10.98 14.78
N ALA A 413 -14.71 11.35 13.94
CA ALA A 413 -13.31 10.97 14.11
C ALA A 413 -12.54 11.85 15.11
N ARG A 414 -13.14 12.94 15.62
CA ARG A 414 -12.46 13.80 16.60
C ARG A 414 -12.26 13.03 17.91
N PRO A 415 -11.06 13.07 18.50
CA PRO A 415 -10.89 12.60 19.87
C PRO A 415 -11.86 13.36 20.76
N GLN A 416 -12.72 12.66 21.49
CA GLN A 416 -13.51 13.31 22.53
C GLN A 416 -12.52 13.83 23.58
N VAL A 417 -12.25 15.13 23.54
CA VAL A 417 -11.62 15.81 24.67
C VAL A 417 -12.64 15.73 25.78
N VAL A 418 -12.47 14.77 26.69
CA VAL A 418 -13.20 14.74 27.94
C VAL A 418 -12.80 16.01 28.68
N HIS A 419 -13.61 17.06 28.53
CA HIS A 419 -13.52 18.22 29.38
C HIS A 419 -14.03 17.77 30.74
N ASP A 420 -13.10 17.31 31.57
CA ASP A 420 -13.30 17.04 32.99
C ASP A 420 -13.61 18.36 33.70
N ARG A 421 -14.83 18.86 33.50
CA ARG A 421 -15.36 20.05 34.19
C ARG A 421 -15.56 19.80 35.70
N GLU A 422 -15.34 18.59 36.18
CA GLU A 422 -15.49 18.24 37.61
C GLU A 422 -14.22 18.43 38.45
N CYS A 423 -13.03 18.57 37.86
CA CYS A 423 -11.79 18.70 38.65
C CYS A 423 -11.52 20.14 39.14
N LEU A 424 -12.10 21.16 38.50
CA LEU A 424 -11.98 22.57 38.92
C LEU A 424 -12.99 22.99 40.00
N ALA A 425 -14.08 22.24 40.21
CA ALA A 425 -15.09 22.57 41.22
C ALA A 425 -14.73 22.11 42.64
N ARG A 426 -13.78 21.18 42.80
CA ARG A 426 -13.34 20.67 44.12
C ARG A 426 -12.15 21.44 44.74
N LYS A 427 -11.41 22.25 43.97
CA LYS A 427 -10.32 23.09 44.50
C LYS A 427 -10.76 24.46 45.04
N GLY A 428 -12.02 24.85 44.86
CA GLY A 428 -12.56 26.15 45.30
C GLY A 428 -13.26 26.17 46.66
N ARG A 429 -13.26 25.07 47.43
CA ARG A 429 -14.05 24.95 48.67
C ARG A 429 -13.26 24.62 49.95
N SER A 430 -11.95 24.87 49.96
CA SER A 430 -11.11 24.67 51.16
C SER A 430 -10.11 25.82 51.39
N ALA A 431 -10.59 27.05 51.37
CA ALA A 431 -9.85 28.20 51.89
C ALA A 431 -10.80 29.36 52.19
N THR A 432 -11.57 29.28 53.29
CA THR A 432 -12.04 30.46 54.03
C THR A 432 -12.62 30.06 55.40
N ARG A 433 -12.00 30.65 56.43
CA ARG A 433 -12.27 30.62 57.88
C ARG A 433 -11.77 29.42 58.67
#